data_AF-A0A841KDM0-F1
#
_entry.id   AF-A0A841KDM0-F1
#
_cell.length_a   1.000
_cell.length_b   1.000
_cell.length_c   1.000
_cell.angle_alpha   90.00
_cell.angle_beta   90.00
_cell.angle_gamma   90.00
#
_symmetry.space_group_name_H-M   'P 1'
#
loop_
_entity.id
_entity.type
_entity.pdbx_description
1 polymer ?
#
loop_
_entity_poly.entity_id
_entity_poly.type
_entity_poly.pdbx_seq_one_letter_code
_entity_poly.pdbx_strand_id
1 'polypeptide(L)' 'MCDLAAWNLVADRLEVAAQTRRAIAASMSTTVPSKSGGEVTVTTAEGALKLKVAEALEGLASDIRHILQEKS' A
#
# COMPACT_ATOMS: atom_id res chain seq x y z
N MET A 1 -1.52 1.02 -29.93
CA MET A 1 -1.27 -0.02 -28.92
C MET A 1 -0.80 0.69 -27.66
N CYS A 2 -1.39 0.41 -26.49
CA CYS A 2 -0.80 0.89 -25.24
C CYS A 2 0.58 0.25 -25.10
N ASP A 3 1.59 1.03 -24.73
CA ASP A 3 2.93 0.49 -24.45
C ASP A 3 2.86 -0.35 -23.19
N LEU A 4 2.81 -1.68 -23.38
CA LEU A 4 2.71 -2.68 -22.32
C LEU A 4 3.86 -2.55 -21.31
N ALA A 5 5.06 -2.20 -21.77
CA ALA A 5 6.22 -2.02 -20.89
C ALA A 5 6.06 -0.78 -20.02
N ALA A 6 5.56 0.33 -20.59
CA ALA A 6 5.29 1.55 -19.83
C ALA A 6 4.25 1.34 -18.73
N TRP A 7 3.15 0.62 -19.02
CA TRP A 7 2.11 0.37 -18.01
C TRP A 7 2.52 -0.62 -16.92
N ASN A 8 3.33 -1.63 -17.24
CA ASN A 8 3.93 -2.48 -16.21
C ASN A 8 4.86 -1.66 -15.28
N LEU A 9 5.68 -0.77 -15.83
CA LEU A 9 6.53 0.13 -15.03
C LEU A 9 5.69 1.05 -14.12
N VAL A 10 4.53 1.52 -14.59
CA VAL A 10 3.60 2.32 -13.76
C VAL A 10 3.08 1.48 -12.60
N ALA A 11 2.60 0.26 -12.85
CA ALA A 11 2.09 -0.63 -11.80
C ALA A 11 3.17 -0.91 -10.73
N ASP A 12 4.41 -1.21 -11.16
CA ASP A 12 5.52 -1.48 -10.24
C ASP A 12 5.86 -0.26 -9.37
N ARG A 13 5.84 0.95 -9.95
CA ARG A 13 6.08 2.19 -9.20
C ARG A 13 4.99 2.48 -8.17
N LEU A 14 3.74 2.14 -8.48
CA LEU A 14 2.63 2.27 -7.54
C LEU A 14 2.80 1.31 -6.36
N GLU A 15 3.24 0.08 -6.60
CA GLU A 15 3.54 -0.88 -5.53
C GLU A 15 4.69 -0.42 -4.64
N VAL A 16 5.79 0.07 -5.23
CA VAL A 16 6.91 0.64 -4.47
C VAL A 16 6.45 1.83 -3.61
N ALA A 17 5.61 2.70 -4.16
CA ALA A 17 5.04 3.82 -3.42
C ALA A 17 4.13 3.35 -2.26
N ALA A 18 3.34 2.31 -2.46
CA ALA A 18 2.52 1.70 -1.42
C ALA A 18 3.36 1.11 -0.29
N GLN A 19 4.37 0.30 -0.64
CA GLN A 19 5.28 -0.32 0.32
C GLN A 19 6.04 0.71 1.14
N THR A 20 6.54 1.76 0.49
CA THR A 20 7.21 2.89 1.16
C THR A 20 6.28 3.55 2.18
N ARG A 21 5.01 3.78 1.81
CA ARG A 21 4.02 4.35 2.72
C ARG A 21 3.69 3.44 3.90
N ARG A 22 3.62 2.12 3.70
CA ARG A 22 3.47 1.16 4.80
C ARG A 22 4.64 1.19 5.75
N ALA A 23 5.88 1.24 5.24
CA ALA A 23 7.07 1.33 6.08
C ALA A 23 7.05 2.60 6.95
N ILE A 24 6.66 3.74 6.36
CA ILE A 24 6.50 4.98 7.12
C ILE A 24 5.38 4.84 8.15
N ALA A 25 4.21 4.30 7.78
CA ALA A 25 3.12 4.09 8.74
C ALA A 25 3.51 3.17 9.91
N ALA A 26 4.31 2.14 9.65
CA ALA A 26 4.84 1.25 10.68
C ALA A 26 5.77 2.00 11.65
N SER A 27 6.62 2.90 11.15
CA SER A 27 7.45 3.78 12.01
C SER A 27 6.63 4.77 12.85
N MET A 28 5.36 4.99 12.50
CA MET A 28 4.40 5.84 13.22
C MET A 28 3.43 5.03 14.08
N SER A 29 3.75 3.75 14.32
CA SER A 29 2.98 2.85 15.15
C SER A 29 3.76 2.49 16.41
N THR A 30 3.06 2.38 17.52
CA THR A 30 3.61 1.90 18.78
C THR A 30 2.77 0.75 19.30
N THR A 31 3.42 -0.27 19.84
CA THR A 31 2.74 -1.40 20.47
C THR A 31 2.67 -1.16 21.97
N VAL A 32 1.46 -1.21 22.52
CA VAL A 32 1.22 -1.01 23.94
C VAL A 32 0.47 -2.20 24.54
N PRO A 33 0.76 -2.57 25.80
CA PRO A 33 0.02 -3.62 26.48
C PRO A 33 -1.43 -3.20 26.72
N SER A 34 -2.36 -4.08 26.37
CA SER A 34 -3.78 -3.95 26.62
C SER A 34 -4.17 -4.47 27.99
N LYS A 35 -5.17 -3.85 28.60
CA LYS A 35 -5.79 -4.29 29.86
C LYS A 35 -6.37 -5.72 29.79
N SER A 36 -6.64 -6.24 28.59
CA SER A 36 -7.16 -7.60 28.37
C SER A 36 -6.08 -8.68 28.28
N GLY A 37 -4.80 -8.35 28.50
CA GLY A 37 -3.70 -9.33 28.48
C GLY A 37 -3.12 -9.62 27.09
N GLY A 38 -3.27 -8.69 26.14
CA GLY A 38 -2.65 -8.77 24.80
C GLY A 38 -1.90 -7.49 24.45
N GLU A 39 -1.30 -7.45 23.27
CA GLU A 39 -0.66 -6.24 22.73
C GLU A 39 -1.59 -5.57 21.71
N VAL A 40 -1.67 -4.24 21.74
CA VAL A 40 -2.42 -3.45 20.76
C VAL A 40 -1.46 -2.50 20.07
N THR A 41 -1.42 -2.57 18.74
CA THR A 41 -0.71 -1.59 17.93
C THR A 41 -1.58 -0.35 17.74
N VAL A 42 -1.07 0.79 18.19
CA VAL A 42 -1.69 2.09 18.02
C VAL A 42 -0.89 2.85 16.97
N THR A 43 -1.53 3.20 15.87
CA THR A 43 -0.96 4.02 14.80
C THR A 43 -1.48 5.44 14.93
N THR A 44 -0.62 6.43 14.71
CA THR A 44 -1.07 7.83 14.65
C THR A 44 -2.08 8.04 13.51
N ALA A 45 -2.90 9.10 13.59
CA ALA A 45 -3.85 9.42 12.52
C ALA A 45 -3.16 9.61 11.16
N GLU A 46 -1.95 10.19 11.15
CA GLU A 46 -1.14 10.32 9.94
C GLU A 46 -0.67 8.95 9.41
N GLY A 47 -0.18 8.08 10.29
CA GLY A 47 0.19 6.71 9.90
C GLY A 47 -1.00 5.93 9.34
N ALA A 48 -2.18 6.06 9.93
CA ALA A 48 -3.41 5.44 9.43
C ALA A 48 -3.81 6.00 8.05
N LEU A 49 -3.65 7.30 7.80
CA LEU A 49 -3.87 7.88 6.48
C LEU A 49 -2.87 7.34 5.45
N LYS A 50 -1.59 7.19 5.82
CA LYS A 50 -0.57 6.61 4.94
C LYS A 50 -0.90 5.16 4.57
N LEU A 51 -1.45 4.37 5.49
CA LEU A 51 -1.93 3.00 5.21
C LEU A 51 -3.06 3.01 4.17
N LYS A 52 -4.08 3.86 4.34
CA LYS A 52 -5.18 3.99 3.36
C LYS A 52 -4.68 4.37 1.98
N VAL A 53 -3.71 5.27 1.90
CA VAL A 53 -3.10 5.64 0.61
C VAL A 53 -2.31 4.47 0.03
N ALA A 54 -1.58 3.70 0.85
CA ALA A 54 -0.88 2.52 0.38
C ALA A 54 -1.85 1.47 -0.21
N GLU A 55 -2.95 1.19 0.47
CA GLU A 55 -4.00 0.28 0.00
C GLU A 55 -4.61 0.73 -1.33
N ALA A 56 -4.89 2.03 -1.48
CA ALA A 56 -5.40 2.58 -2.73
C ALA A 56 -4.40 2.39 -3.89
N LEU A 57 -3.11 2.64 -3.64
CA LEU A 57 -2.06 2.49 -4.65
C LEU A 57 -1.89 1.03 -5.10
N GLU A 58 -2.01 0.07 -4.18
CA GLU A 58 -1.99 -1.36 -4.52
C GLU A 58 -3.21 -1.78 -5.33
N GLY A 59 -4.40 -1.27 -4.96
CA GLY A 59 -5.61 -1.47 -5.76
C GLY A 59 -5.41 -0.98 -7.20
N LEU A 60 -4.91 0.24 -7.36
CA LEU A 60 -4.60 0.82 -8.67
C LEU A 60 -3.58 -0.01 -9.47
N ALA A 61 -2.51 -0.50 -8.81
CA ALA A 61 -1.52 -1.35 -9.47
C ALA A 61 -2.12 -2.70 -9.92
N SER A 62 -2.96 -3.29 -9.07
CA SER A 62 -3.70 -4.52 -9.36
C SER A 62 -4.65 -4.35 -10.54
N ASP A 63 -5.42 -3.27 -10.56
CA ASP A 63 -6.37 -2.96 -11.64
C ASP A 63 -5.64 -2.77 -12.98
N ILE A 64 -4.51 -2.05 -12.98
CA ILE A 64 -3.67 -1.89 -14.17
C ILE A 64 -3.20 -3.26 -14.68
N ARG A 65 -2.64 -4.10 -13.81
CA ARG A 65 -2.16 -5.43 -14.22
C ARG A 65 -3.29 -6.31 -14.75
N HIS A 66 -4.46 -6.26 -14.12
CA HIS A 66 -5.65 -6.97 -14.60
C HIS A 66 -6.03 -6.52 -16.02
N ILE A 67 -6.11 -5.20 -16.26
CA ILE A 67 -6.42 -4.64 -17.59
C ILE A 67 -5.36 -5.05 -18.64
N LEU A 68 -4.08 -5.08 -18.26
CA LEU A 68 -3.00 -5.50 -19.16
C LEU A 68 -3.09 -6.99 -19.51
N GLN A 69 -3.48 -7.84 -18.56
CA GLN A 69 -3.70 -9.27 -18.80
C GLN A 69 -4.89 -9.54 -19.72
N GLU A 70 -5.99 -8.80 -19.57
CA GLU A 70 -7.18 -8.93 -20.45
C GLU A 70 -6.93 -8.45 -21.88
N LYS A 71 -5.91 -7.60 -22.09
CA LYS A 71 -5.57 -7.00 -23.39
C LYS A 71 -4.36 -7.64 -24.08
N SER A 72 -3.71 -8.61 -23.44
CA SER A 72 -2.60 -9.38 -24.00
C SER A 72 -3.08 -10.61 -24.77
#